data_AF-A0A1G3FGL4-F1
#
_entry.id   AF-A0A1G3FGL4-F1
#
_cell.length_a   1.000
_cell.length_b   1.000
_cell.length_c   1.000
_cell.angle_alpha   90.00
_cell.angle_beta   90.00
_cell.angle_gamma   90.00
#
_symmetry.space_group_name_H-M   'P 1'
#
loop_
_entity.id
_entity.type
_entity.pdbx_description
1 polymer ?
#
loop_
_entity_poly.entity_id
_entity_poly.type
_entity_poly.pdbx_seq_one_letter_code
_entity_poly.pdbx_strand_id
1 'polypeptide(L)'
;LLMVAAPVAAAGGHSPAAVQPWTPAGVSSGLFESHAAFDPVNGDLYFVRSSKSFSGWRILTSHCDGKAWTPPLPPSFAGAGLEADPWFTPDGRSLYFISSRANAGMRSKDLDIWRVDRNADGRWGTPVRLPSPVNSNEAEWFPRPAPDGWLYFGSNRPGGAGKNDIWRARESAPGQWTVENVTAVNTAGNEYEPLPSPDGRRMIVMADGGLYESRLGPGGWSARVKLGQQVNVNGSEIGALFSPSGKSLLFARDTGEPKSGEFLVWHADGNESWPPSCGAALKGS
;
A
#
# COMPACT_ATOMS: atom_id res chain seq x y z
N LEU A 1 22.56 43.95 36.80
CA LEU A 1 22.78 42.89 35.80
C LEU A 1 21.41 42.40 35.35
N LEU A 2 21.13 42.51 34.05
CA LEU A 2 19.88 42.14 33.38
C LEU A 2 19.44 40.70 33.69
N MET A 3 18.13 40.46 33.67
CA MET A 3 17.52 39.45 32.79
C MET A 3 16.00 39.69 32.72
N VAL A 4 15.57 40.34 31.64
CA VAL A 4 14.17 40.33 31.21
C VAL A 4 13.99 39.02 30.43
N ALA A 5 13.18 38.11 30.95
CA ALA A 5 12.81 36.90 30.24
C ALA A 5 11.90 37.28 29.05
N ALA A 6 12.39 37.03 27.83
CA ALA A 6 11.57 37.14 26.63
C ALA A 6 10.52 36.00 26.62
N PRO A 7 9.27 36.25 26.22
CA PRO A 7 8.31 35.18 26.03
C PRO A 7 8.79 34.27 24.90
N VAL A 8 8.85 32.97 25.17
CA VAL A 8 9.06 31.94 24.15
C VAL A 8 7.88 32.03 23.19
N ALA A 9 8.14 32.42 21.94
CA ALA A 9 7.15 32.34 20.88
C ALA A 9 6.70 30.88 20.77
N ALA A 10 5.41 30.62 21.01
CA ALA A 10 4.82 29.34 20.69
C ALA A 10 5.06 29.09 19.21
N ALA A 11 5.75 27.99 18.89
CA ALA A 11 5.88 27.51 17.53
C ALA A 11 4.46 27.40 16.95
N GLY A 12 4.22 28.09 15.83
CA GLY A 12 2.92 28.17 15.20
C GLY A 12 2.32 26.78 15.04
N GLY A 13 1.20 26.55 15.72
CA GLY A 13 0.40 25.36 15.57
C GLY A 13 -0.06 25.29 14.12
N HIS A 14 0.57 24.41 13.34
CA HIS A 14 0.01 24.00 12.07
C HIS A 14 -1.23 23.19 12.42
N SER A 15 -2.41 23.70 12.06
CA SER A 15 -3.63 22.88 12.06
C SER A 15 -3.29 21.56 11.34
N PRO A 16 -3.67 20.39 11.90
CA PRO A 16 -3.40 19.13 11.24
C PRO A 16 -3.95 19.18 9.82
N ALA A 17 -3.14 18.84 8.82
CA ALA A 17 -3.56 18.89 7.43
C ALA A 17 -4.83 18.04 7.25
N ALA A 18 -5.89 18.66 6.76
CA ALA A 18 -7.16 17.98 6.55
C ALA A 18 -7.03 16.96 5.42
N VAL A 19 -7.61 15.77 5.60
CA VAL A 19 -7.71 14.75 4.55
C VAL A 19 -8.61 15.27 3.43
N GLN A 20 -8.15 15.15 2.19
CA GLN A 20 -8.85 15.63 1.00
C GLN A 20 -9.17 14.48 0.05
N PRO A 21 -10.32 14.48 -0.62
CA PRO A 21 -10.56 13.57 -1.74
C PRO A 21 -9.55 13.78 -2.86
N TRP A 22 -9.02 12.68 -3.39
CA TRP A 22 -8.26 12.64 -4.64
C TRP A 22 -9.08 11.86 -5.66
N THR A 23 -9.81 12.57 -6.52
CA THR A 23 -10.74 11.96 -7.49
C THR A 23 -10.27 12.17 -8.93
N PRO A 24 -9.21 11.45 -9.38
CA PRO A 24 -8.69 11.59 -10.73
C PRO A 24 -9.74 11.24 -11.79
N ALA A 25 -10.05 12.19 -12.67
CA ALA A 25 -10.94 11.97 -13.80
C ALA A 25 -10.43 10.83 -14.69
N GLY A 26 -11.32 9.93 -15.11
CA GLY A 26 -10.97 8.71 -15.85
C GLY A 26 -10.70 7.50 -14.95
N VAL A 27 -10.20 7.72 -13.74
CA VAL A 27 -9.93 6.67 -12.75
C VAL A 27 -11.06 6.56 -11.72
N SER A 28 -11.55 7.65 -11.14
CA SER A 28 -12.67 7.57 -10.18
C SER A 28 -13.97 7.15 -10.87
N SER A 29 -14.73 6.25 -10.25
CA SER A 29 -16.00 5.77 -10.80
C SER A 29 -17.09 5.56 -9.74
N GLY A 30 -18.22 4.99 -10.14
CA GLY A 30 -19.25 4.53 -9.20
C GLY A 30 -18.96 3.15 -8.59
N LEU A 31 -17.78 2.59 -8.82
CA LEU A 31 -17.31 1.35 -8.23
C LEU A 31 -16.35 1.66 -7.07
N PHE A 32 -15.75 0.62 -6.48
CA PHE A 32 -14.84 0.79 -5.36
C PHE A 32 -13.40 0.76 -5.87
N GLU A 33 -12.65 1.87 -5.72
CA GLU A 33 -11.23 1.96 -6.05
C GLU A 33 -10.34 1.93 -4.79
N SER A 34 -9.20 1.25 -4.85
CA SER A 34 -8.31 1.11 -3.68
C SER A 34 -6.91 0.65 -4.07
N HIS A 35 -6.01 0.52 -3.08
CA HIS A 35 -4.68 -0.10 -3.24
C HIS A 35 -3.88 0.51 -4.40
N ALA A 36 -3.80 1.83 -4.42
CA ALA A 36 -3.06 2.55 -5.44
C ALA A 36 -1.55 2.25 -5.32
N ALA A 37 -0.89 2.14 -6.47
CA ALA A 37 0.55 2.07 -6.60
C ALA A 37 0.96 2.79 -7.88
N PHE A 38 1.95 3.68 -7.80
CA PHE A 38 2.52 4.32 -8.98
C PHE A 38 3.73 3.54 -9.46
N ASP A 39 3.78 3.29 -10.76
CA ASP A 39 4.96 2.72 -11.42
C ASP A 39 6.12 3.72 -11.33
N PRO A 40 7.25 3.38 -10.67
CA PRO A 40 8.36 4.31 -10.49
C PRO A 40 9.12 4.61 -11.80
N VAL A 41 8.89 3.85 -12.87
CA VAL A 41 9.58 4.03 -14.16
C VAL A 41 8.87 5.05 -15.04
N ASN A 42 7.54 5.00 -15.11
CA ASN A 42 6.76 5.80 -16.05
C ASN A 42 5.62 6.62 -15.42
N GLY A 43 5.35 6.44 -14.12
CA GLY A 43 4.31 7.16 -13.39
C GLY A 43 2.89 6.62 -13.60
N ASP A 44 2.71 5.49 -14.29
CA ASP A 44 1.39 4.87 -14.47
C ASP A 44 0.78 4.49 -13.13
N LEU A 45 -0.53 4.71 -12.99
CA LEU A 45 -1.28 4.33 -11.81
C LEU A 45 -1.79 2.90 -11.96
N TYR A 46 -1.40 2.04 -11.03
CA TYR A 46 -2.00 0.73 -10.81
C TYR A 46 -2.89 0.81 -9.57
N PHE A 47 -4.06 0.18 -9.63
CA PHE A 47 -5.00 0.20 -8.51
C PHE A 47 -5.95 -1.00 -8.58
N VAL A 48 -6.58 -1.30 -7.45
CA VAL A 48 -7.65 -2.28 -7.36
C VAL A 48 -8.98 -1.63 -7.63
N ARG A 49 -9.80 -2.26 -8.47
CA ARG A 49 -11.22 -1.97 -8.62
C ARG A 49 -12.06 -3.19 -8.29
N SER A 50 -13.15 -2.96 -7.56
CA SER A 50 -14.15 -3.98 -7.24
C SER A 50 -15.57 -3.43 -7.30
N SER A 51 -16.55 -4.30 -7.09
CA SER A 51 -17.93 -3.87 -6.83
C SER A 51 -17.99 -2.98 -5.58
N LYS A 52 -19.11 -2.27 -5.41
CA LYS A 52 -19.39 -1.45 -4.20
C LYS A 52 -19.41 -2.26 -2.92
N SER A 53 -19.70 -3.56 -2.99
CA SER A 53 -19.69 -4.48 -1.86
C SER A 53 -18.32 -5.17 -1.70
N PHE A 54 -17.26 -4.54 -2.20
CA PHE A 54 -15.88 -5.02 -2.13
C PHE A 54 -15.69 -6.45 -2.65
N SER A 55 -16.31 -6.78 -3.80
CA SER A 55 -16.22 -8.10 -4.42
C SER A 55 -15.72 -8.04 -5.87
N GLY A 56 -15.05 -9.11 -6.32
CA GLY A 56 -14.53 -9.20 -7.68
C GLY A 56 -13.29 -8.33 -7.93
N TRP A 57 -12.35 -8.29 -6.98
CA TRP A 57 -11.11 -7.51 -7.07
C TRP A 57 -10.32 -7.78 -8.34
N ARG A 58 -10.02 -6.70 -9.07
CA ARG A 58 -9.17 -6.68 -10.25
C ARG A 58 -8.14 -5.56 -10.16
N ILE A 59 -6.93 -5.83 -10.61
CA ILE A 59 -5.90 -4.81 -10.83
C ILE A 59 -6.18 -4.16 -12.18
N LEU A 60 -6.21 -2.83 -12.20
CA LEU A 60 -6.31 -2.01 -13.40
C LEU A 60 -5.11 -1.06 -13.44
N THR A 61 -4.75 -0.63 -14.64
CA THR A 61 -3.73 0.39 -14.88
C THR A 61 -4.29 1.54 -15.72
N SER A 62 -3.84 2.75 -15.43
CA SER A 62 -4.16 3.97 -16.16
C SER A 62 -2.90 4.81 -16.34
N HIS A 63 -2.76 5.38 -17.55
CA HIS A 63 -1.64 6.24 -17.93
C HIS A 63 -2.09 7.71 -17.94
N CYS A 64 -1.20 8.65 -17.65
CA CYS A 64 -1.48 10.06 -17.85
C CYS A 64 -1.06 10.50 -19.26
N ASP A 65 -2.02 10.82 -20.13
CA ASP A 65 -1.74 11.27 -21.51
C ASP A 65 -1.27 12.74 -21.63
N GLY A 66 -0.91 13.34 -20.50
CA GLY A 66 -0.57 14.75 -20.35
C GLY A 66 -1.77 15.68 -20.13
N LYS A 67 -3.02 15.20 -20.29
CA LYS A 67 -4.24 15.97 -20.01
C LYS A 67 -5.14 15.29 -19.00
N ALA A 68 -5.32 13.98 -19.11
CA ALA A 68 -6.16 13.19 -18.24
C ALA A 68 -5.58 11.78 -18.05
N TRP A 69 -6.00 11.13 -16.96
CA TRP A 69 -5.78 9.70 -16.81
C TRP A 69 -6.63 8.94 -17.85
N THR A 70 -6.03 8.01 -18.57
CA THR A 70 -6.72 7.22 -19.60
C THR A 70 -7.76 6.30 -18.96
N PRO A 71 -8.79 5.86 -19.73
CA PRO A 71 -9.68 4.79 -19.29
C PRO A 71 -8.87 3.58 -18.76
N PRO A 72 -9.12 3.11 -17.54
CA PRO A 72 -8.34 2.03 -16.95
C PRO A 72 -8.52 0.72 -17.70
N LEU A 73 -7.42 0.00 -17.93
CA LEU A 73 -7.42 -1.31 -18.57
C LEU A 73 -6.74 -2.34 -17.65
N PRO A 74 -7.06 -3.64 -17.77
CA PRO A 74 -6.27 -4.66 -17.10
C PRO A 74 -4.80 -4.59 -17.56
N PRO A 75 -3.81 -4.75 -16.65
CA PRO A 75 -2.42 -4.82 -17.07
C PRO A 75 -2.17 -6.06 -17.93
N SER A 76 -1.11 -6.05 -18.74
CA SER A 76 -0.81 -7.14 -19.68
C SER A 76 -0.60 -8.52 -19.02
N PHE A 77 -0.30 -8.56 -17.72
CA PHE A 77 -0.12 -9.78 -16.93
C PHE A 77 -1.38 -10.24 -16.18
N ALA A 78 -2.49 -9.51 -16.33
CA ALA A 78 -3.76 -9.83 -15.71
C ALA A 78 -4.19 -11.26 -16.07
N GLY A 79 -4.66 -12.01 -15.07
CA GLY A 79 -5.07 -13.41 -15.21
C GLY A 79 -6.53 -13.62 -14.84
N ALA A 80 -7.03 -14.84 -15.04
CA ALA A 80 -8.31 -15.25 -14.46
C ALA A 80 -8.24 -15.30 -12.93
N GLY A 81 -9.39 -15.17 -12.26
CA GLY A 81 -9.49 -15.16 -10.79
C GLY A 81 -9.53 -13.77 -10.18
N LEU A 82 -9.35 -13.69 -8.87
CA LEU A 82 -9.17 -12.44 -8.14
C LEU A 82 -7.71 -11.99 -8.24
N GLU A 83 -7.48 -10.69 -8.28
CA GLU A 83 -6.14 -10.11 -8.14
C GLU A 83 -6.22 -8.73 -7.48
N ALA A 84 -5.27 -8.46 -6.57
CA ALA A 84 -5.26 -7.26 -5.76
C ALA A 84 -3.85 -6.87 -5.31
N ASP A 85 -3.77 -5.77 -4.58
CA ASP A 85 -2.59 -5.27 -3.86
C ASP A 85 -1.31 -5.15 -4.69
N PRO A 86 -1.35 -4.45 -5.84
CA PRO A 86 -0.15 -4.24 -6.65
C PRO A 86 0.86 -3.40 -5.88
N TRP A 87 2.13 -3.79 -5.91
CA TRP A 87 3.22 -2.99 -5.36
C TRP A 87 4.54 -3.19 -6.10
N PHE A 88 5.26 -2.10 -6.33
CA PHE A 88 6.49 -2.11 -7.09
C PHE A 88 7.71 -2.28 -6.18
N THR A 89 8.76 -2.93 -6.70
CA THR A 89 10.10 -2.70 -6.16
C THR A 89 10.52 -1.25 -6.43
N PRO A 90 11.36 -0.64 -5.58
CA PRO A 90 11.77 0.77 -5.75
C PRO A 90 12.40 1.08 -7.11
N ASP A 91 13.05 0.10 -7.73
CA ASP A 91 13.67 0.21 -9.06
C ASP A 91 12.70 -0.07 -10.23
N GLY A 92 11.44 -0.41 -9.95
CA GLY A 92 10.41 -0.71 -10.94
C GLY A 92 10.65 -1.95 -11.80
N ARG A 93 11.63 -2.79 -11.42
CA ARG A 93 11.96 -4.03 -12.15
C ARG A 93 10.96 -5.14 -11.89
N SER A 94 10.30 -5.13 -10.74
CA SER A 94 9.32 -6.15 -10.38
C SER A 94 8.07 -5.51 -9.77
N LEU A 95 6.93 -6.15 -9.99
CA LEU A 95 5.67 -5.86 -9.32
C LEU A 95 5.23 -7.12 -8.55
N TYR A 96 4.92 -6.95 -7.28
CA TYR A 96 4.31 -7.95 -6.42
C TYR A 96 2.80 -7.68 -6.33
N PHE A 97 2.01 -8.74 -6.24
CA PHE A 97 0.56 -8.65 -6.13
C PHE A 97 0.01 -9.96 -5.56
N ILE A 98 -1.24 -9.96 -5.11
CA ILE A 98 -1.91 -11.20 -4.72
C ILE A 98 -2.87 -11.67 -5.80
N SER A 99 -3.03 -12.98 -5.96
CA SER A 99 -3.96 -13.53 -6.94
C SER A 99 -4.42 -14.94 -6.61
N SER A 100 -5.70 -15.21 -6.93
CA SER A 100 -6.31 -16.54 -6.85
C SER A 100 -6.16 -17.30 -8.18
N ARG A 101 -5.25 -16.86 -9.05
CA ARG A 101 -5.02 -17.52 -10.34
C ARG A 101 -4.50 -18.94 -10.12
N ALA A 102 -5.04 -19.89 -10.87
CA ALA A 102 -4.49 -21.24 -10.93
C ALA A 102 -3.31 -21.28 -11.91
N ASN A 103 -2.26 -22.05 -11.60
CA ASN A 103 -1.27 -22.47 -12.59
C ASN A 103 -1.07 -23.99 -12.53
N ALA A 104 -0.65 -24.55 -13.67
CA ALA A 104 -0.22 -25.94 -13.89
C ALA A 104 -0.20 -26.86 -12.65
N GLY A 105 -1.36 -27.44 -12.29
CA GLY A 105 -1.49 -28.45 -11.24
C GLY A 105 -1.85 -27.93 -9.84
N MET A 106 -1.75 -26.62 -9.59
CA MET A 106 -2.23 -25.98 -8.36
C MET A 106 -3.64 -25.42 -8.56
N ARG A 107 -4.59 -25.92 -7.75
CA ARG A 107 -5.85 -25.20 -7.52
C ARG A 107 -5.56 -24.15 -6.46
N SER A 108 -5.73 -22.87 -6.79
CA SER A 108 -5.75 -21.82 -5.77
C SER A 108 -6.94 -22.10 -4.85
N LYS A 109 -6.65 -22.33 -3.55
CA LYS A 109 -7.64 -22.41 -2.47
C LYS A 109 -7.99 -20.99 -1.98
N ASP A 110 -7.00 -20.11 -2.05
CA ASP A 110 -6.90 -18.79 -1.42
C ASP A 110 -6.05 -17.84 -2.30
N LEU A 111 -5.75 -16.65 -1.76
CA LEU A 111 -4.91 -15.64 -2.40
C LEU A 111 -3.44 -15.87 -2.03
N ASP A 112 -2.61 -16.03 -3.07
CA ASP A 112 -1.17 -16.18 -2.95
C ASP A 112 -0.45 -14.91 -3.39
N ILE A 113 0.79 -14.70 -2.94
CA ILE A 113 1.70 -13.68 -3.47
C ILE A 113 2.33 -14.15 -4.77
N TRP A 114 2.23 -13.30 -5.79
CA TRP A 114 2.84 -13.43 -7.11
C TRP A 114 3.80 -12.28 -7.35
N ARG A 115 4.81 -12.53 -8.18
CA ARG A 115 5.73 -11.52 -8.71
C ARG A 115 5.68 -11.55 -10.23
N VAL A 116 5.69 -10.39 -10.87
CA VAL A 116 5.94 -10.26 -12.30
C VAL A 116 7.14 -9.35 -12.52
N ASP A 117 8.09 -9.83 -13.33
CA ASP A 117 9.31 -9.12 -13.64
C ASP A 117 9.16 -8.39 -14.98
N ARG A 118 9.75 -7.19 -15.07
CA ARG A 118 9.80 -6.40 -16.29
C ARG A 118 10.95 -6.88 -17.16
N ASN A 119 10.66 -7.17 -18.42
CA ASN A 119 11.66 -7.57 -19.41
C ASN A 119 12.52 -6.38 -19.83
N ALA A 120 13.64 -6.65 -20.49
CA ALA A 120 14.56 -5.62 -20.99
C ALA A 120 13.91 -4.65 -22.00
N ASP A 121 12.81 -5.05 -22.64
CA ASP A 121 12.02 -4.21 -23.56
C ASP A 121 10.95 -3.35 -22.84
N GLY A 122 10.93 -3.37 -21.52
CA GLY A 122 9.99 -2.60 -20.68
C GLY A 122 8.63 -3.26 -20.47
N ARG A 123 8.32 -4.37 -21.16
CA ARG A 123 7.04 -5.09 -21.02
C ARG A 123 7.07 -6.02 -19.81
N TRP A 124 5.92 -6.21 -19.18
CA TRP A 124 5.76 -7.23 -18.14
C TRP A 124 5.91 -8.64 -18.71
N GLY A 125 6.67 -9.48 -18.00
CA GLY A 125 6.80 -10.90 -18.29
C GLY A 125 5.63 -11.73 -17.77
N THR A 126 5.87 -13.03 -17.59
CA THR A 126 4.90 -13.96 -17.02
C THR A 126 4.96 -13.92 -15.48
N PRO A 127 3.83 -13.75 -14.78
CA PRO A 127 3.80 -13.81 -13.33
C PRO A 127 4.21 -15.18 -12.78
N VAL A 128 5.00 -15.16 -11.72
CA VAL A 128 5.50 -16.33 -11.00
C VAL A 128 4.96 -16.30 -9.57
N ARG A 129 4.38 -17.41 -9.12
CA ARG A 129 3.95 -17.59 -7.73
C ARG A 129 5.18 -17.68 -6.84
N LEU A 130 5.23 -16.93 -5.74
CA LEU A 130 6.34 -17.09 -4.79
C LEU A 130 6.30 -18.49 -4.13
N PRO A 131 7.47 -19.06 -3.80
CA PRO A 131 7.54 -20.40 -3.23
C PRO A 131 7.12 -20.40 -1.75
N SER A 132 6.89 -21.59 -1.21
CA SER A 132 6.94 -21.80 0.25
C SER A 132 8.37 -21.52 0.76
N PRO A 133 8.56 -20.96 1.98
CA PRO A 133 7.55 -20.59 2.97
C PRO A 133 6.88 -19.22 2.77
N VAL A 134 7.20 -18.46 1.71
CA VAL A 134 6.59 -17.14 1.49
C VAL A 134 5.09 -17.26 1.35
N ASN A 135 4.62 -18.09 0.42
CA ASN A 135 3.23 -18.49 0.39
C ASN A 135 3.02 -19.71 1.30
N SER A 136 1.97 -19.65 2.12
CA SER A 136 1.66 -20.69 3.09
C SER A 136 0.50 -21.58 2.60
N ASN A 137 -0.19 -22.25 3.53
CA ASN A 137 -1.46 -22.96 3.24
C ASN A 137 -2.69 -22.09 3.56
N GLU A 138 -2.44 -20.84 3.97
CA GLU A 138 -3.41 -19.81 4.28
C GLU A 138 -3.27 -18.66 3.28
N ALA A 139 -4.21 -17.71 3.32
CA ALA A 139 -4.13 -16.55 2.44
C ALA A 139 -2.98 -15.60 2.84
N GLU A 140 -2.37 -15.01 1.83
CA GLU A 140 -1.43 -13.92 1.95
C GLU A 140 -1.98 -12.65 1.32
N TRP A 141 -1.68 -11.52 1.95
CA TRP A 141 -2.27 -10.23 1.62
C TRP A 141 -1.22 -9.12 1.61
N PHE A 142 -1.42 -8.08 0.78
CA PHE A 142 -0.63 -6.85 0.82
C PHE A 142 0.89 -7.03 0.75
N PRO A 143 1.44 -7.68 -0.29
CA PRO A 143 2.88 -7.83 -0.43
C PRO A 143 3.56 -6.48 -0.64
N ARG A 144 4.45 -6.11 0.28
CA ARG A 144 5.21 -4.86 0.28
C ARG A 144 6.71 -5.11 0.35
N PRO A 145 7.42 -5.16 -0.78
CA PRO A 145 8.86 -5.03 -0.76
C PRO A 145 9.27 -3.70 -0.13
N ALA A 146 10.27 -3.74 0.75
CA ALA A 146 10.76 -2.61 1.50
C ALA A 146 12.25 -2.33 1.21
N PRO A 147 12.74 -1.11 1.47
CA PRO A 147 14.13 -0.73 1.22
C PRO A 147 15.17 -1.56 2.00
N ASP A 148 14.76 -2.19 3.11
CA ASP A 148 15.59 -3.05 3.95
C ASP A 148 15.77 -4.47 3.38
N GLY A 149 15.21 -4.75 2.20
CA GLY A 149 15.27 -6.05 1.53
C GLY A 149 14.24 -7.07 2.01
N TRP A 150 13.34 -6.69 2.92
CA TRP A 150 12.23 -7.54 3.35
C TRP A 150 10.99 -7.34 2.47
N LEU A 151 10.23 -8.41 2.31
CA LEU A 151 8.86 -8.42 1.79
C LEU A 151 7.91 -8.54 2.97
N TYR A 152 7.22 -7.46 3.33
CA TYR A 152 6.18 -7.48 4.37
C TYR A 152 4.84 -7.89 3.77
N PHE A 153 4.00 -8.60 4.53
CA PHE A 153 2.66 -9.02 4.09
C PHE A 153 1.79 -9.42 5.29
N GLY A 154 0.46 -9.45 5.11
CA GLY A 154 -0.49 -9.96 6.08
C GLY A 154 -0.81 -11.44 5.85
N SER A 155 -1.01 -12.22 6.92
CA SER A 155 -1.43 -13.62 6.82
C SER A 155 -1.94 -14.15 8.17
N ASN A 156 -2.92 -15.05 8.12
CA ASN A 156 -3.41 -15.83 9.27
C ASN A 156 -2.66 -17.17 9.44
N ARG A 157 -1.45 -17.30 8.85
CA ARG A 157 -0.62 -18.50 8.99
C ARG A 157 -0.29 -18.83 10.46
N PRO A 158 -0.03 -20.11 10.79
CA PRO A 158 0.33 -20.52 12.14
C PRO A 158 1.61 -19.82 12.67
N GLY A 159 1.66 -19.57 13.98
CA GLY A 159 2.78 -18.92 14.66
C GLY A 159 2.62 -17.40 14.85
N GLY A 160 1.45 -16.87 14.52
CA GLY A 160 1.05 -15.50 14.76
C GLY A 160 0.68 -15.19 16.22
N ALA A 161 0.47 -13.90 16.52
CA ALA A 161 0.01 -13.41 17.80
C ALA A 161 -1.53 -13.38 17.91
N GLY A 162 -2.24 -13.38 16.78
CA GLY A 162 -3.68 -13.17 16.71
C GLY A 162 -4.35 -13.85 15.53
N LYS A 163 -5.20 -13.09 14.83
CA LYS A 163 -5.99 -13.59 13.69
C LYS A 163 -5.17 -13.47 12.41
N ASN A 164 -5.34 -12.37 11.66
CA ASN A 164 -4.37 -11.97 10.66
C ASN A 164 -3.27 -11.17 11.33
N ASP A 165 -2.03 -11.49 11.01
CA ASP A 165 -0.85 -10.82 11.55
C ASP A 165 0.04 -10.30 10.42
N ILE A 166 0.91 -9.35 10.74
CA ILE A 166 1.97 -8.90 9.85
C ILE A 166 3.18 -9.84 9.96
N TRP A 167 3.62 -10.30 8.79
CA TRP A 167 4.78 -11.14 8.59
C TRP A 167 5.76 -10.45 7.64
N ARG A 168 6.99 -10.94 7.63
CA ARG A 168 7.98 -10.55 6.62
C ARG A 168 8.81 -11.72 6.14
N ALA A 169 9.18 -11.69 4.87
CA ALA A 169 10.04 -12.68 4.25
C ALA A 169 11.28 -12.04 3.61
N ARG A 170 12.40 -12.75 3.62
CA ARG A 170 13.60 -12.39 2.88
C ARG A 170 14.21 -13.62 2.23
N GLU A 171 14.87 -13.41 1.11
CA GLU A 171 15.62 -14.45 0.41
C GLU A 171 17.11 -14.25 0.70
N SER A 172 17.72 -15.18 1.45
CA SER A 172 19.15 -15.10 1.79
C SER A 172 20.05 -15.58 0.64
N ALA A 173 19.53 -16.47 -0.19
CA ALA A 173 20.12 -16.99 -1.42
C ALA A 173 18.96 -17.48 -2.33
N PRO A 174 19.16 -17.64 -3.65
CA PRO A 174 18.08 -18.07 -4.55
C PRO A 174 17.33 -19.31 -4.04
N GLY A 175 16.02 -19.17 -3.83
CA GLY A 175 15.13 -20.18 -3.29
C GLY A 175 15.15 -20.35 -1.76
N GLN A 176 16.10 -19.73 -1.05
CA GLN A 176 16.25 -19.83 0.40
C GLN A 176 15.52 -18.67 1.09
N TRP A 177 14.20 -18.82 1.22
CA TRP A 177 13.35 -17.86 1.89
C TRP A 177 13.23 -18.15 3.39
N THR A 178 13.37 -17.12 4.21
CA THR A 178 13.01 -17.14 5.63
C THR A 178 11.81 -16.23 5.86
N VAL A 179 10.85 -16.68 6.66
CA VAL A 179 9.68 -15.88 7.06
C VAL A 179 9.64 -15.76 8.58
N GLU A 180 9.32 -14.58 9.07
CA GLU A 180 9.16 -14.31 10.49
C GLU A 180 7.97 -13.39 10.78
N ASN A 181 7.39 -13.56 11.97
CA ASN A 181 6.31 -12.71 12.45
C ASN A 181 6.88 -11.37 12.94
N VAL A 182 6.23 -10.26 12.60
CA VAL A 182 6.64 -8.93 13.08
C VAL A 182 5.99 -8.67 14.44
N THR A 183 6.41 -9.44 15.45
CA THR A 183 5.72 -9.56 16.75
C THR A 183 5.42 -8.22 17.42
N ALA A 184 6.30 -7.23 17.28
CA ALA A 184 6.11 -5.92 17.89
C ALA A 184 4.90 -5.15 17.37
N VAL A 185 4.48 -5.36 16.11
CA VAL A 185 3.34 -4.63 15.53
C VAL A 185 2.01 -5.37 15.72
N ASN A 186 2.06 -6.66 16.03
CA ASN A 186 0.90 -7.56 16.06
C ASN A 186 0.20 -7.58 17.43
N THR A 187 -1.09 -7.92 17.43
CA THR A 187 -1.92 -8.11 18.64
C THR A 187 -2.74 -9.40 18.55
N ALA A 188 -3.64 -9.63 19.50
CA ALA A 188 -4.63 -10.71 19.39
C ALA A 188 -5.74 -10.44 18.35
N GLY A 189 -5.80 -9.23 17.78
CA GLY A 189 -6.77 -8.81 16.78
C GLY A 189 -6.36 -9.18 15.35
N ASN A 190 -6.89 -8.44 14.36
CA ASN A 190 -6.38 -8.48 12.99
C ASN A 190 -5.48 -7.29 12.68
N GLU A 191 -4.35 -7.60 12.08
CA GLU A 191 -3.50 -6.69 11.32
C GLU A 191 -3.39 -7.21 9.88
N TYR A 192 -3.80 -6.40 8.91
CA TYR A 192 -3.97 -6.85 7.52
C TYR A 192 -2.87 -6.31 6.63
N GLU A 193 -2.65 -5.00 6.63
CA GLU A 193 -1.85 -4.33 5.61
C GLU A 193 -0.63 -3.66 6.23
N PRO A 194 0.59 -4.13 5.94
CA PRO A 194 1.79 -3.36 6.22
C PRO A 194 2.05 -2.35 5.10
N LEU A 195 2.60 -1.19 5.44
CA LEU A 195 3.17 -0.24 4.50
C LEU A 195 4.42 0.38 5.13
N PRO A 196 5.61 -0.18 4.86
CA PRO A 196 6.88 0.45 5.21
C PRO A 196 7.04 1.80 4.50
N SER A 197 7.62 2.79 5.18
CA SER A 197 7.92 4.09 4.59
C SER A 197 9.12 4.02 3.63
N PRO A 198 9.24 4.97 2.69
CA PRO A 198 10.38 5.00 1.76
C PRO A 198 11.76 5.08 2.43
N ASP A 199 11.84 5.67 3.62
CA ASP A 199 13.07 5.73 4.43
C ASP A 199 13.28 4.51 5.33
N GLY A 200 12.34 3.57 5.34
CA GLY A 200 12.36 2.35 6.16
C GLY A 200 12.20 2.58 7.67
N ARG A 201 11.86 3.79 8.12
CA ARG A 201 11.81 4.13 9.56
C ARG A 201 10.42 4.10 10.17
N ARG A 202 9.37 4.09 9.36
CA ARG A 202 7.96 4.01 9.76
C ARG A 202 7.28 2.86 9.04
N MET A 203 6.22 2.36 9.64
CA MET A 203 5.30 1.43 8.99
C MET A 203 3.87 1.86 9.32
N ILE A 204 3.06 2.10 8.29
CA ILE A 204 1.61 2.17 8.48
C ILE A 204 1.07 0.75 8.50
N VAL A 205 0.17 0.49 9.44
CA VAL A 205 -0.50 -0.80 9.58
C VAL A 205 -2.00 -0.55 9.53
N MET A 206 -2.69 -1.10 8.52
CA MET A 206 -4.14 -1.23 8.58
C MET A 206 -4.48 -2.44 9.45
N ALA A 207 -5.28 -2.20 10.47
CA ALA A 207 -5.70 -3.19 11.44
C ALA A 207 -7.16 -2.94 11.86
N ASP A 208 -7.70 -3.79 12.72
CA ASP A 208 -9.02 -3.57 13.30
C ASP A 208 -9.12 -2.13 13.88
N GLY A 209 -10.09 -1.37 13.35
CA GLY A 209 -10.36 0.00 13.77
C GLY A 209 -9.58 1.11 13.06
N GLY A 210 -8.82 0.82 11.99
CA GLY A 210 -8.26 1.83 11.08
C GLY A 210 -6.75 1.72 10.86
N LEU A 211 -6.11 2.84 10.55
CA LEU A 211 -4.67 2.94 10.33
C LEU A 211 -3.90 3.26 11.63
N TYR A 212 -2.78 2.59 11.79
CA TYR A 212 -1.82 2.74 12.88
C TYR A 212 -0.42 3.02 12.31
N GLU A 213 0.48 3.55 13.12
CA GLU A 213 1.90 3.73 12.80
C GLU A 213 2.77 2.94 13.79
N SER A 214 3.78 2.23 13.29
CA SER A 214 4.92 1.71 14.05
C SER A 214 6.21 2.37 13.58
N ARG A 215 7.21 2.46 14.47
CA ARG A 215 8.52 3.07 14.18
C ARG A 215 9.65 2.09 14.38
N LEU A 216 10.63 2.12 13.49
CA LEU A 216 11.84 1.33 13.60
C LEU A 216 12.87 2.05 14.49
N GLY A 217 13.27 1.41 15.58
CA GLY A 217 14.33 1.89 16.48
C GLY A 217 15.45 0.86 16.65
N PRO A 218 16.42 1.11 17.56
CA PRO A 218 17.53 0.20 17.82
C PRO A 218 17.10 -1.22 18.24
N GLY A 219 15.94 -1.36 18.86
CA GLY A 219 15.35 -2.64 19.28
C GLY A 219 14.43 -3.29 18.25
N GLY A 220 14.36 -2.77 17.02
CA GLY A 220 13.38 -3.20 16.01
C GLY A 220 12.13 -2.32 15.97
N TRP A 221 11.06 -2.85 15.38
CA TRP A 221 9.77 -2.18 15.28
C TRP A 221 9.17 -1.95 16.67
N SER A 222 8.49 -0.81 16.85
CA SER A 222 7.74 -0.51 18.07
C SER A 222 6.34 -1.12 18.04
N ALA A 223 5.68 -1.15 19.20
CA ALA A 223 4.22 -1.26 19.23
C ALA A 223 3.58 -0.18 18.33
N ARG A 224 2.52 -0.57 17.64
CA ARG A 224 1.78 0.34 16.76
C ARG A 224 0.94 1.33 17.59
N VAL A 225 0.81 2.55 17.09
CA VAL A 225 0.00 3.62 17.70
C VAL A 225 -1.04 4.08 16.69
N LYS A 226 -2.30 4.20 17.12
CA LYS A 226 -3.40 4.56 16.23
C LYS A 226 -3.22 5.97 15.67
N LEU A 227 -3.41 6.14 14.36
CA LEU A 227 -3.44 7.48 13.76
C LEU A 227 -4.66 8.26 14.25
N GLY A 228 -4.56 9.59 14.23
CA GLY A 228 -5.60 10.48 14.73
C GLY A 228 -6.88 10.46 13.90
N GLN A 229 -7.92 11.14 14.42
CA GLN A 229 -9.25 11.21 13.82
C GLN A 229 -9.28 11.93 12.47
N GLN A 230 -8.22 12.64 12.08
CA GLN A 230 -8.11 13.17 10.72
C GLN A 230 -8.07 12.05 9.68
N VAL A 231 -7.43 10.91 10.01
CA VAL A 231 -7.32 9.73 9.13
C VAL A 231 -8.40 8.73 9.46
N ASN A 232 -8.52 8.34 10.73
CA ASN A 232 -9.47 7.31 11.17
C ASN A 232 -10.81 7.96 11.52
N VAL A 233 -11.70 8.09 10.52
CA VAL A 233 -12.96 8.85 10.67
C VAL A 233 -14.14 7.90 10.83
N ASN A 234 -14.60 7.34 9.71
CA ASN A 234 -15.77 6.47 9.62
C ASN A 234 -15.52 5.41 8.56
N GLY A 235 -15.78 4.16 8.88
CA GLY A 235 -15.45 3.05 8.00
C GLY A 235 -14.05 2.48 8.22
N SER A 236 -13.52 1.80 7.20
CA SER A 236 -12.19 1.19 7.21
C SER A 236 -11.29 1.84 6.17
N GLU A 237 -10.24 2.52 6.61
CA GLU A 237 -9.18 3.01 5.73
C GLU A 237 -8.27 1.87 5.28
N ILE A 238 -8.08 1.72 3.97
CA ILE A 238 -7.38 0.59 3.34
C ILE A 238 -6.48 1.03 2.20
N GLY A 239 -5.56 0.16 1.79
CA GLY A 239 -4.71 0.33 0.63
C GLY A 239 -3.86 1.60 0.68
N ALA A 240 -3.32 1.91 1.85
CA ALA A 240 -2.52 3.12 2.05
C ALA A 240 -1.25 3.10 1.18
N LEU A 241 -0.71 4.26 0.81
CA LEU A 241 0.52 4.43 0.03
C LEU A 241 1.20 5.72 0.50
N PHE A 242 2.50 5.66 0.74
CA PHE A 242 3.30 6.85 0.98
C PHE A 242 3.59 7.59 -0.32
N SER A 243 3.63 8.92 -0.27
CA SER A 243 4.34 9.70 -1.28
C SER A 243 5.82 9.30 -1.33
N PRO A 244 6.54 9.53 -2.45
CA PRO A 244 7.96 9.23 -2.53
C PRO A 244 8.81 9.92 -1.45
N SER A 245 8.38 11.10 -0.99
CA SER A 245 9.03 11.83 0.10
C SER A 245 8.72 11.26 1.50
N GLY A 246 7.71 10.40 1.60
CA GLY A 246 7.16 9.88 2.85
C GLY A 246 6.29 10.88 3.62
N LYS A 247 6.03 12.08 3.08
CA LYS A 247 5.31 13.16 3.80
C LYS A 247 3.80 13.08 3.71
N SER A 248 3.26 12.36 2.72
CA SER A 248 1.82 12.19 2.55
C SER A 248 1.43 10.72 2.47
N LEU A 249 0.17 10.46 2.77
CA LEU A 249 -0.48 9.17 2.58
C LEU A 249 -1.65 9.32 1.60
N LEU A 250 -1.73 8.44 0.62
CA LEU A 250 -2.92 8.17 -0.18
C LEU A 250 -3.55 6.88 0.33
N PHE A 251 -4.85 6.81 0.50
CA PHE A 251 -5.55 5.60 0.93
C PHE A 251 -6.98 5.62 0.39
N ALA A 252 -7.65 4.49 0.40
CA ALA A 252 -9.09 4.42 0.15
C ALA A 252 -9.84 4.27 1.48
N ARG A 253 -11.13 4.62 1.49
CA ARG A 253 -11.98 4.43 2.67
C ARG A 253 -13.22 3.64 2.30
N ASP A 254 -13.38 2.50 2.97
CA ASP A 254 -14.62 1.74 2.93
C ASP A 254 -15.61 2.24 3.98
N THR A 255 -16.59 3.01 3.53
CA THR A 255 -17.66 3.55 4.41
C THR A 255 -18.92 2.68 4.40
N GLY A 256 -19.03 1.69 3.51
CA GLY A 256 -20.29 1.00 3.21
C GLY A 256 -21.35 1.88 2.51
N GLU A 257 -21.05 3.13 2.20
CA GLU A 257 -21.97 4.12 1.63
C GLU A 257 -21.76 4.31 0.11
N PRO A 258 -22.62 5.08 -0.60
CA PRO A 258 -22.48 5.28 -2.05
C PRO A 258 -21.14 5.86 -2.52
N LYS A 259 -20.39 6.52 -1.64
CA LYS A 259 -19.04 7.08 -1.88
C LYS A 259 -17.91 6.20 -1.33
N SER A 260 -18.18 4.93 -1.06
CA SER A 260 -17.18 3.98 -0.57
C SER A 260 -16.12 3.67 -1.65
N GLY A 261 -14.85 3.61 -1.27
CA GLY A 261 -13.73 3.37 -2.19
C GLY A 261 -13.22 4.63 -2.90
N GLU A 262 -13.53 5.82 -2.40
CA GLU A 262 -12.87 7.04 -2.86
C GLU A 262 -11.43 7.11 -2.32
N PHE A 263 -10.49 7.50 -3.17
CA PHE A 263 -9.13 7.81 -2.72
C PHE A 263 -9.10 9.13 -1.96
N LEU A 264 -8.34 9.14 -0.89
CA LEU A 264 -8.15 10.25 0.04
C LEU A 264 -6.66 10.49 0.23
N VAL A 265 -6.24 11.75 0.19
CA VAL A 265 -4.87 12.16 0.50
C VAL A 265 -4.81 12.87 1.85
N TRP A 266 -3.84 12.47 2.65
CA TRP A 266 -3.44 13.16 3.88
C TRP A 266 -2.00 13.65 3.75
N HIS A 267 -1.80 14.96 3.82
CA HIS A 267 -0.47 15.59 3.84
C HIS A 267 0.06 15.65 5.28
N ALA A 268 0.55 14.53 5.79
CA ALA A 268 0.96 14.40 7.20
C ALA A 268 2.07 15.38 7.60
N ASP A 269 3.11 15.52 6.76
CA ASP A 269 4.35 16.23 7.09
C ASP A 269 4.67 17.36 6.10
N GLY A 270 3.77 18.33 5.99
CA GLY A 270 3.95 19.57 5.22
C GLY A 270 3.32 19.57 3.83
N ASN A 271 3.45 20.70 3.12
CA ASN A 271 2.86 20.85 1.79
C ASN A 271 3.74 20.19 0.71
N GLU A 272 3.15 19.27 -0.04
CA GLU A 272 3.74 18.74 -1.27
C GLU A 272 2.68 18.57 -2.36
N SER A 273 3.12 18.62 -3.62
CA SER A 273 2.24 18.39 -4.77
C SER A 273 2.20 16.90 -5.10
N TRP A 274 1.42 16.15 -4.30
CA TRP A 274 1.22 14.71 -4.47
C TRP A 274 -0.18 14.30 -3.94
N PRO A 275 -0.91 13.36 -4.56
CA PRO A 275 -0.52 12.52 -5.69
C PRO A 275 -0.34 13.32 -7.00
N PRO A 276 0.34 12.75 -8.01
CA PRO A 276 0.50 13.41 -9.30
C PRO A 276 -0.85 13.82 -9.89
N SER A 277 -0.92 15.04 -10.40
CA SER A 277 -2.08 15.51 -11.16
C SER A 277 -1.80 15.36 -12.65
N CYS A 278 -2.68 14.64 -13.36
CA CYS A 278 -2.62 14.61 -14.81
C CYS A 278 -3.21 15.88 -15.38
N GLY A 279 -2.56 16.51 -16.35
CA GLY A 279 -3.04 17.75 -16.97
C GLY A 279 -2.73 19.05 -16.21
N ALA A 280 -2.11 18.98 -15.03
CA ALA A 280 -1.49 20.16 -14.45
C ALA A 280 -0.22 20.47 -15.25
N ALA A 281 -0.20 21.59 -15.97
CA ALA A 281 1.05 22.12 -16.47
C ALA A 281 2.04 22.18 -15.29
N LEU A 282 3.22 21.56 -15.41
CA LEU A 282 4.31 21.72 -14.46
C LEU A 282 4.50 23.23 -14.28
N LYS A 283 4.02 23.78 -13.16
CA LYS A 283 4.26 25.19 -12.85
C LYS A 283 5.73 25.33 -12.48
N GLY A 284 6.53 25.69 -13.48
CA GLY A 284 7.85 26.30 -13.34
C GLY A 284 8.98 25.37 -12.93
N SER A 285 9.79 24.97 -13.91
CA SER A 285 11.25 24.90 -13.76
C SER A 285 11.83 26.27 -13.40
#